data_AF-A0A4U9D320-F1
#
_entry.id   AF-A0A4U9D320-F1
#
_cell.length_a   1.000
_cell.length_b   1.000
_cell.length_c   1.000
_cell.angle_alpha   90.00
_cell.angle_beta   90.00
_cell.angle_gamma   90.00
#
_symmetry.space_group_name_H-M   'P 1'
#
loop_
_entity.id
_entity.type
_entity.pdbx_description
1 polymer ?
#
loop_
_entity_poly.entity_id
_entity_poly.type
_entity_poly.pdbx_seq_one_letter_code
_entity_poly.pdbx_strand_id
1 'polypeptide(L)'
;MARNALAIVLSVSGETEEILRFAGQFSLHRCKVMSITSHEHSRLAKLADFNLSGTYRKRASAASTILRRKSRSFIFLKASGVN
;
A
#
# COMPACT_ATOMS: atom_id res chain seq x y z
N MET A 1 -8.42 17.96 -0.39
CA MET A 1 -7.92 16.61 -0.07
C MET A 1 -8.79 16.03 1.04
N ALA A 2 -9.16 14.75 0.98
CA ALA A 2 -10.13 14.16 1.90
C ALA A 2 -9.67 14.28 3.36
N ARG A 3 -10.50 14.89 4.22
CA ARG A 3 -10.29 14.84 5.68
C ARG A 3 -10.44 13.39 6.14
N ASN A 4 -9.55 12.96 7.03
CA ASN A 4 -9.51 11.60 7.57
C ASN A 4 -9.35 10.48 6.52
N ALA A 5 -8.48 10.66 5.52
CA ALA A 5 -8.20 9.61 4.54
C ALA A 5 -7.12 8.62 5.01
N LEU A 6 -7.37 7.33 4.78
CA LEU A 6 -6.36 6.27 4.86
C LEU A 6 -5.93 5.87 3.44
N ALA A 7 -4.65 6.05 3.11
CA ALA A 7 -4.04 5.56 1.88
C ALA A 7 -3.48 4.15 2.11
N ILE A 8 -4.05 3.17 1.41
CA ILE A 8 -3.52 1.80 1.41
C ILE A 8 -2.61 1.63 0.20
N VAL A 9 -1.35 1.28 0.43
CA VAL A 9 -0.29 1.20 -0.60
C VAL A 9 0.27 -0.21 -0.66
N LEU A 10 0.18 -0.87 -1.82
CA LEU A 10 0.72 -2.21 -2.02
C LEU A 10 1.97 -2.17 -2.90
N SER A 11 3.05 -2.78 -2.43
CA SER A 11 4.26 -3.03 -3.22
C SER A 11 5.04 -4.22 -2.67
N VAL A 12 5.32 -5.21 -3.52
CA VAL A 12 6.04 -6.43 -3.14
C VAL A 12 7.44 -6.08 -2.61
N SER A 13 8.26 -5.37 -3.40
CA SER A 13 9.60 -4.97 -2.95
C SER A 13 9.59 -3.82 -1.94
N GLY A 14 8.59 -2.93 -2.02
CA GLY A 14 8.58 -1.69 -1.25
C GLY A 14 9.62 -0.65 -1.70
N GLU A 15 10.22 -0.84 -2.88
CA GLU A 15 11.36 -0.04 -3.39
C GLU A 15 11.05 0.73 -4.67
N THR A 16 9.83 0.64 -5.19
CA THR A 16 9.44 1.33 -6.43
C THR A 16 9.33 2.83 -6.21
N GLU A 17 10.14 3.64 -6.90
CA GLU A 17 10.19 5.10 -6.74
C GLU A 17 8.83 5.79 -6.86
N GLU A 18 8.03 5.43 -7.88
CA GLU A 18 6.70 6.02 -8.06
C GLU A 18 5.78 5.78 -6.85
N ILE A 19 5.87 4.60 -6.23
CA ILE A 19 5.11 4.26 -5.02
C ILE A 19 5.56 5.10 -3.83
N LEU A 20 6.87 5.26 -3.65
CA LEU A 20 7.42 6.08 -2.58
C LEU A 20 7.03 7.55 -2.76
N ARG A 21 7.04 8.06 -4.00
CA ARG A 21 6.58 9.41 -4.33
C ARG A 21 5.11 9.59 -3.96
N PHE A 22 4.22 8.68 -4.37
CA PHE A 22 2.80 8.79 -4.03
C PHE A 22 2.55 8.67 -2.52
N ALA A 23 3.14 7.68 -1.87
CA ALA A 23 3.00 7.50 -0.43
C ALA A 23 3.52 8.72 0.35
N GLY A 24 4.64 9.30 -0.09
CA GLY A 24 5.18 10.55 0.46
C GLY A 24 4.22 11.72 0.31
N GLN A 25 3.52 11.85 -0.82
CA GLN A 25 2.48 12.88 -0.98
C GLN A 25 1.35 12.69 0.03
N PHE A 26 0.88 11.47 0.30
CA PHE A 26 -0.15 11.25 1.33
C PHE A 26 0.32 11.61 2.72
N SER A 27 1.57 11.25 3.05
CA SER A 27 2.20 11.61 4.32
C SER A 27 2.30 13.15 4.50
N LEU A 28 2.71 13.88 3.47
CA LEU A 28 2.79 15.36 3.47
C LEU A 28 1.42 16.02 3.71
N HIS A 29 0.35 15.44 3.19
CA HIS A 29 -1.01 15.97 3.35
C HIS A 29 -1.71 15.48 4.62
N ARG A 30 -0.96 14.90 5.58
CA ARG A 30 -1.46 14.34 6.85
C ARG A 30 -2.50 13.22 6.66
N CYS A 31 -2.47 12.53 5.53
CA CYS A 31 -3.23 11.29 5.36
C CYS A 31 -2.49 10.15 6.06
N LYS A 32 -3.24 9.25 6.70
CA LYS A 32 -2.63 8.04 7.25
C LYS A 32 -2.23 7.12 6.10
N VAL A 33 -1.05 6.52 6.18
CA VAL A 33 -0.52 5.60 5.16
C VAL A 33 -0.39 4.22 5.76
N MET A 34 -0.99 3.23 5.10
CA MET A 34 -0.85 1.81 5.43
C MET A 34 -0.17 1.09 4.27
N SER A 35 1.01 0.53 4.49
CA SER A 35 1.71 -0.27 3.49
C SER A 35 1.44 -1.76 3.64
N ILE A 36 1.39 -2.45 2.51
CA ILE A 36 1.43 -3.91 2.43
C ILE A 36 2.61 -4.27 1.54
N THR A 37 3.62 -4.90 2.13
CA THR A 37 4.87 -5.25 1.44
C THR A 37 5.45 -6.56 1.92
N SER A 38 6.25 -7.22 1.08
CA SER A 38 6.95 -8.46 1.45
C SER A 38 8.11 -8.22 2.41
N HIS A 39 8.59 -6.98 2.50
CA HIS A 39 9.85 -6.64 3.14
C HIS A 39 9.62 -5.60 4.22
N GLU A 40 9.73 -6.02 5.48
CA GLU A 40 9.45 -5.20 6.67
C GLU A 40 10.38 -3.98 6.79
N HIS A 41 11.56 -4.06 6.19
CA HIS A 41 12.59 -3.03 6.22
C HIS A 41 12.71 -2.21 4.93
N SER A 42 11.76 -2.37 3.99
CA SER A 42 11.73 -1.61 2.75
C SER A 42 11.50 -0.12 2.98
N ARG A 43 11.84 0.72 2.00
CA ARG A 43 11.57 2.17 2.07
C ARG A 43 10.09 2.49 2.24
N LEU A 44 9.21 1.73 1.59
CA LEU A 44 7.77 1.90 1.75
C LEU A 44 7.30 1.61 3.18
N ALA A 45 7.80 0.53 3.79
CA ALA A 45 7.47 0.16 5.16
C ALA A 45 7.87 1.24 6.17
N LYS A 46 9.03 1.89 5.95
CA LYS A 46 9.53 2.98 6.80
C LYS A 46 8.74 4.29 6.64
N LEU A 47 8.11 4.48 5.48
CA LEU A 47 7.35 5.69 5.16
C LEU A 47 5.91 5.62 5.69
N ALA A 48 5.34 4.41 5.77
CA ALA A 48 3.97 4.20 6.21
C ALA A 48 3.80 4.33 7.74
N ASP A 49 2.63 4.82 8.19
CA ASP A 49 2.24 4.80 9.61
C ASP A 49 2.00 3.37 10.10
N PHE A 50 1.47 2.51 9.22
CA PHE A 50 1.18 1.12 9.51
C PHE A 50 1.78 0.26 8.41
N ASN A 51 2.54 -0.77 8.77
CA ASN A 51 3.09 -1.70 7.81
C ASN A 51 2.60 -3.12 8.10
N LEU A 52 1.88 -3.71 7.14
CA LEU A 52 1.59 -5.14 7.12
C LEU A 52 2.63 -5.83 6.25
N SER A 53 3.68 -6.30 6.91
CA SER A 53 4.62 -7.24 6.32
C SER A 53 4.49 -8.60 6.98
N GLY A 54 4.63 -9.64 6.19
CA GLY A 54 4.44 -11.01 6.64
C GLY A 54 4.19 -11.95 5.48
N THR A 55 4.40 -13.24 5.69
CA THR A 55 4.11 -14.28 4.72
C THR A 55 2.60 -14.34 4.51
N TYR A 56 2.09 -13.63 3.50
CA TYR A 56 0.70 -13.78 3.08
C TYR A 56 0.49 -15.20 2.54
N ARG A 57 0.05 -16.10 3.42
CA ARG A 57 -0.47 -17.40 3.02
C ARG A 57 -1.74 -17.11 2.22
N LYS A 58 -1.66 -17.19 0.89
CA LYS A 58 -2.82 -17.01 0.01
C LYS A 58 -3.94 -17.96 0.44
N ARG A 59 -4.89 -17.48 1.24
CA ARG A 59 -6.26 -18.01 1.21
C ARG A 59 -6.97 -17.21 0.14
N ALA A 60 -7.16 -17.83 -1.02
CA ALA A 60 -8.02 -17.32 -2.06
C ALA A 60 -9.46 -17.25 -1.52
N SER A 61 -9.82 -16.14 -0.90
CA SER A 61 -11.21 -15.77 -0.64
C SER A 61 -11.74 -15.02 -1.86
N ALA A 62 -12.96 -15.35 -2.27
CA ALA A 62 -13.63 -15.02 -3.53
C ALA A 62 -13.89 -13.50 -3.80
N ALA A 63 -13.12 -12.60 -3.18
CA ALA A 63 -13.04 -11.18 -3.55
C ALA A 63 -11.93 -10.92 -4.60
N SER A 64 -11.31 -11.97 -5.16
CA SER A 64 -10.18 -11.90 -6.08
C SER A 64 -10.58 -11.93 -7.56
N THR A 65 -11.48 -11.04 -8.00
CA THR A 65 -11.79 -10.92 -9.45
C THR A 65 -11.00 -9.78 -10.13
N ILE A 66 -10.25 -8.96 -9.40
CA ILE A 66 -9.47 -7.84 -9.98
C ILE A 66 -7.94 -8.09 -10.00
N LEU A 67 -7.43 -9.20 -9.46
CA LEU A 67 -5.99 -9.40 -9.31
C LEU A 67 -5.47 -10.73 -9.90
N ARG A 68 -5.73 -10.97 -11.18
CA ARG A 68 -4.95 -11.93 -11.98
C ARG A 68 -4.71 -11.40 -13.39
N ARG A 69 -3.71 -10.52 -13.54
CA ARG A 69 -2.97 -10.39 -14.80
C ARG A 69 -1.51 -9.97 -14.58
N LYS A 70 -0.74 -10.97 -14.14
CA LYS A 70 0.65 -11.27 -14.54
C LYS A 70 1.35 -10.18 -15.37
N SER A 71 1.80 -9.10 -14.74
CA SER A 71 3.03 -8.39 -15.10
C SER A 71 3.45 -7.53 -13.91
N ARG A 72 4.74 -7.28 -13.80
CA ARG A 72 5.46 -6.78 -12.62
C ARG A 72 4.83 -5.49 -12.08
N SER A 73 4.67 -5.42 -10.75
CA SER A 73 4.18 -4.26 -9.98
C SER A 73 2.67 -3.99 -10.07
N PHE A 74 1.88 -4.73 -9.27
CA PHE A 74 0.51 -4.32 -8.98
C PHE A 74 0.52 -3.20 -7.94
N ILE A 75 0.04 -2.03 -8.34
CA ILE A 75 -0.15 -0.86 -7.49
C ILE A 75 -1.65 -0.68 -7.30
N PHE A 76 -2.13 -0.75 -6.07
CA PHE A 76 -3.49 -0.37 -5.73
C PHE A 76 -3.40 0.69 -4.63
N LEU A 77 -4.01 1.84 -4.90
CA LEU A 77 -4.05 2.98 -4.00
C LEU A 77 -5.51 3.34 -3.79
N LYS A 78 -6.04 3.02 -2.62
CA LYS A 78 -7.38 3.42 -2.21
C LYS A 78 -7.25 4.42 -1.07
N ALA A 79 -7.76 5.62 -1.29
CA ALA A 79 -8.00 6.60 -0.25
C ALA A 79 -9.49 6.51 0.13
N SER A 80 -9.78 6.05 1.33
CA SER A 80 -11.14 6.07 1.89
C SER A 80 -11.20 7.06 3.03
N GLY A 81 -12.19 7.95 3.00
CA GLY A 81 -12.52 8.80 4.14
C GLY A 81 -13.06 7.94 5.28
N VAL A 82 -12.44 8.05 6.44
CA VAL A 82 -12.87 7.40 7.69
C VAL A 82 -13.70 8.44 8.44
N ASN A 83 -15.01 8.19 8.54
CA ASN A 83 -15.98 9.07 9.21
C ASN A 83 -15.83 8.96 10.72
#